data_AF-A0A8S4E2N8-F1
#
_entry.id   AF-A0A8S4E2N8-F1
#
_cell.length_a   1.000
_cell.length_b   1.000
_cell.length_c   1.000
_cell.angle_alpha   90.00
_cell.angle_beta   90.00
_cell.angle_gamma   90.00
#
_symmetry.space_group_name_H-M   'P 1'
#
loop_
_entity.id
_entity.type
_entity.pdbx_description
1 polymer ?
#
loop_
_entity_poly.entity_id
_entity_poly.type
_entity_poly.pdbx_seq_one_letter_code
_entity_poly.pdbx_strand_id
1 'polypeptide(L)'
;MNNQVQCNFTQTIDSQLRKFWELEEVPNSKPDEQKCEDLFTSTTIREASGRFSVRMPLNEPVESLGDSYKIAKQRFLSLEKRLNRVPEYKRMYSDFLKEYESLGHMTKIDEVKFPNYFLPHHGVFRESSETTKLRVVFQANTPTESGKSLNDIMLPGPSLQNDIFSILLRFRQHKYVACADIEKMFRQVNVQPDQRSLQCIVWRENPDDELGVYQLNSLTYGTTAAPYLSMRCIRQLAEECDDPLIAKVIKDDMYVDDLITGDDDQQKLIATCEKTSQVLNSGCFPLRKWTFNFDVSDTAPKEIAKGPHTQSKTLGLGWLSASDELHFTTKLSLDSEAKLTKRTILSVLSQIYDPLGLLAPAVIQAKILLQQLWLLKIGWDDAVPDDVVSM
;
A
#
# COMPACT_ATOMS: atom_id res chain seq x y z
N MET A 1 33.93 -16.91 25.36
CA MET A 1 33.15 -17.38 24.19
C MET A 1 32.10 -16.32 23.91
N ASN A 2 32.43 -15.35 23.06
CA ASN A 2 31.60 -14.19 22.77
C ASN A 2 30.65 -14.52 21.61
N ASN A 3 29.35 -14.47 21.88
CA ASN A 3 28.29 -14.42 20.88
C ASN A 3 28.37 -13.07 20.15
N GLN A 4 28.91 -13.07 18.93
CA GLN A 4 28.68 -11.99 17.97
C GLN A 4 27.43 -12.33 17.16
N VAL A 5 26.35 -11.61 17.43
CA VAL A 5 25.20 -11.50 16.51
C VAL A 5 25.59 -10.49 15.44
N GLN A 6 25.97 -10.96 14.25
CA GLN A 6 26.09 -10.12 13.06
C GLN A 6 24.69 -9.80 12.54
N CYS A 7 24.20 -8.60 12.82
CA CYS A 7 23.08 -7.98 12.11
C CYS A 7 23.63 -7.27 10.87
N ASN A 8 23.43 -7.85 9.68
CA ASN A 8 23.70 -7.20 8.40
C ASN A 8 22.62 -6.15 8.09
N PHE A 9 22.68 -4.99 8.73
CA PHE A 9 22.04 -3.76 8.25
C PHE A 9 23.06 -2.96 7.43
N THR A 10 23.41 -3.47 6.25
CA THR A 10 24.22 -2.74 5.27
C THR A 10 23.48 -2.67 3.94
N GLN A 11 22.28 -2.06 3.98
CA GLN A 11 21.95 -1.12 2.91
C GLN A 11 22.57 0.20 3.34
N THR A 12 23.70 0.54 2.73
CA THR A 12 24.46 1.75 3.04
C THR A 12 23.55 2.97 2.94
N ILE A 13 23.70 3.91 3.88
CA ILE A 13 23.06 5.24 3.87
C ILE A 13 23.26 5.92 2.49
N ASP A 14 24.38 5.64 1.81
CA ASP A 14 24.67 6.06 0.44
C ASP A 14 23.63 5.59 -0.60
N SER A 15 23.06 4.39 -0.45
CA SER A 15 22.01 3.89 -1.36
C SER A 15 20.67 4.60 -1.13
N GLN A 16 20.39 5.00 0.10
CA GLN A 16 19.21 5.80 0.45
C GLN A 16 19.40 7.25 -0.01
N LEU A 17 20.63 7.78 0.11
CA LEU A 17 21.01 9.09 -0.44
C LEU A 17 20.90 9.12 -1.96
N ARG A 18 21.39 8.12 -2.70
CA ARG A 18 21.22 8.05 -4.16
C ARG A 18 19.74 8.07 -4.58
N LYS A 19 18.92 7.22 -3.97
CA LYS A 19 17.47 7.20 -4.24
C LYS A 19 16.76 8.52 -3.89
N PHE A 20 17.29 9.27 -2.93
CA PHE A 20 16.80 10.61 -2.57
C PHE A 20 17.14 11.66 -3.64
N TRP A 21 18.21 11.47 -4.42
CA TRP A 21 18.65 12.38 -5.49
C TRP A 21 18.23 11.94 -6.90
N GLU A 22 17.92 10.66 -7.13
CA GLU A 22 17.51 10.10 -8.43
C GLU A 22 16.01 10.30 -8.76
N LEU A 23 15.27 11.10 -7.97
CA LEU A 23 13.82 11.34 -8.11
C LEU A 23 13.41 12.18 -9.35
N GLU A 24 14.30 12.44 -10.30
CA GLU A 24 14.08 13.34 -11.44
C GLU A 24 14.22 12.68 -12.83
N GLU A 25 13.92 11.37 -12.97
CA GLU A 25 13.87 10.73 -14.30
C GLU A 25 12.44 10.36 -14.74
N VAL A 26 12.06 10.83 -15.93
CA VAL A 26 10.79 10.49 -16.61
C VAL A 26 10.93 9.14 -17.32
N PRO A 27 10.07 8.13 -17.05
CA PRO A 27 10.20 6.83 -17.72
C PRO A 27 9.71 6.89 -19.17
N ASN A 28 10.52 6.38 -20.10
CA ASN A 28 10.04 5.89 -21.40
C ASN A 28 9.29 4.56 -21.20
N SER A 29 8.20 4.33 -21.95
CA SER A 29 7.47 3.07 -21.86
C SER A 29 8.31 1.91 -22.38
N LYS A 30 8.28 0.78 -21.67
CA LYS A 30 9.11 -0.41 -21.96
C LYS A 30 8.29 -1.46 -22.72
N PRO A 31 8.88 -2.26 -23.62
CA PRO A 31 8.18 -3.34 -24.34
C PRO A 31 7.39 -4.31 -23.43
N ASP A 32 7.87 -4.53 -22.21
CA ASP A 32 7.20 -5.36 -21.19
C ASP A 32 5.87 -4.78 -20.69
N GLU A 33 5.67 -3.46 -20.77
CA GLU A 33 4.44 -2.78 -20.36
C GLU A 33 3.31 -3.03 -21.36
N GLN A 34 3.60 -2.95 -22.67
CA GLN A 34 2.61 -3.23 -23.71
C GLN A 34 2.12 -4.68 -23.66
N LYS A 35 3.03 -5.63 -23.47
CA LYS A 35 2.68 -7.05 -23.30
C LYS A 35 1.74 -7.25 -22.11
N CYS A 36 1.96 -6.53 -21.01
CA CYS A 36 1.10 -6.59 -19.84
C CYS A 36 -0.30 -6.03 -20.13
N GLU A 37 -0.39 -4.92 -20.86
CA GLU A 37 -1.66 -4.31 -21.29
C GLU A 37 -2.44 -5.20 -22.26
N ASP A 38 -1.76 -5.84 -23.20
CA ASP A 38 -2.37 -6.80 -24.13
C ASP A 38 -2.95 -8.00 -23.38
N LEU A 39 -2.22 -8.52 -22.37
CA LEU A 39 -2.69 -9.60 -21.50
C LEU A 39 -3.91 -9.15 -20.68
N PHE A 40 -3.88 -7.95 -20.10
CA PHE A 40 -5.02 -7.43 -19.35
C PHE A 40 -6.26 -7.35 -20.23
N THR A 41 -6.15 -6.69 -21.39
CA THR A 41 -7.28 -6.43 -22.30
C THR A 41 -7.85 -7.72 -22.89
N SER A 42 -6.99 -8.69 -23.23
CA SER A 42 -7.42 -9.95 -23.87
C SER A 42 -7.97 -10.99 -22.89
N THR A 43 -7.59 -10.93 -21.61
CA THR A 43 -7.94 -11.99 -20.65
C THR A 43 -8.86 -11.55 -19.52
N THR A 44 -8.92 -10.26 -19.18
CA THR A 44 -9.75 -9.78 -18.07
C THR A 44 -11.23 -9.89 -18.43
N ILE A 45 -12.03 -10.38 -17.48
CA ILE A 45 -13.48 -10.49 -17.64
C ILE A 45 -14.20 -9.72 -16.54
N ARG A 46 -15.42 -9.28 -16.86
CA ARG A 46 -16.39 -8.73 -15.94
C ARG A 46 -17.34 -9.86 -15.50
N GLU A 47 -17.38 -10.18 -14.21
CA GLU A 47 -18.33 -11.14 -13.66
C GLU A 47 -19.75 -10.53 -13.65
N ALA A 48 -20.80 -11.37 -13.53
CA ALA A 48 -22.19 -10.91 -13.50
C ALA A 48 -22.48 -9.94 -12.33
N SER A 49 -21.67 -9.97 -11.27
CA SER A 49 -21.70 -9.05 -10.14
C SER A 49 -21.12 -7.66 -10.44
N GLY A 50 -20.47 -7.48 -11.60
CA GLY A 50 -19.67 -6.30 -11.92
C GLY A 50 -18.20 -6.40 -11.47
N ARG A 51 -17.85 -7.41 -10.67
CA ARG A 51 -16.48 -7.64 -10.21
C ARG A 51 -15.55 -8.01 -11.36
N PHE A 52 -14.33 -7.50 -11.34
CA PHE A 52 -13.29 -7.91 -12.29
C PHE A 52 -12.68 -9.27 -11.92
N SER A 53 -12.42 -10.10 -12.92
CA SER A 53 -11.66 -11.36 -12.82
C SER A 53 -10.48 -11.32 -13.77
N VAL A 54 -9.27 -11.15 -13.24
CA VAL A 54 -8.03 -10.95 -14.01
C VAL A 54 -7.18 -12.21 -14.03
N ARG A 55 -6.31 -12.30 -15.04
CA ARG A 55 -5.15 -13.19 -15.01
C ARG A 55 -3.90 -12.44 -14.58
N MET A 56 -3.04 -13.10 -13.80
CA MET A 56 -1.69 -12.63 -13.54
C MET A 56 -0.89 -12.63 -14.85
N PRO A 57 -0.22 -11.52 -15.20
CA PRO A 57 0.53 -11.39 -16.44
C PRO A 57 1.89 -12.09 -16.30
N LEU A 58 1.93 -13.38 -16.61
CA LEU A 58 3.16 -14.18 -16.50
C LEU A 58 4.07 -13.95 -17.71
N ASN A 59 5.36 -13.73 -17.49
CA ASN A 59 6.37 -13.61 -18.56
C ASN A 59 7.14 -14.91 -18.82
N GLU A 60 7.05 -15.88 -17.91
CA GLU A 60 7.65 -17.20 -18.03
C GLU A 60 6.62 -18.32 -17.81
N PRO A 61 6.89 -19.54 -18.33
CA PRO A 61 6.05 -20.70 -18.05
C PRO A 61 6.00 -20.99 -16.55
N VAL A 62 4.81 -21.33 -16.05
CA VAL A 62 4.55 -21.57 -14.63
C VAL A 62 5.31 -22.79 -14.10
N GLU A 63 5.60 -23.73 -14.99
CA GLU A 63 6.39 -24.94 -14.73
C GLU A 63 7.82 -24.62 -14.28
N SER A 64 8.32 -23.42 -14.57
CA SER A 64 9.65 -22.96 -14.12
C SER A 64 9.74 -22.70 -12.61
N LEU A 65 8.61 -22.59 -11.91
CA LEU A 65 8.58 -22.32 -10.47
C LEU A 65 9.07 -23.49 -9.63
N GLY A 66 8.86 -24.75 -9.99
CA GLY A 66 9.18 -25.88 -9.09
C GLY A 66 8.37 -25.87 -7.77
N ASP A 67 8.79 -26.68 -6.79
CA ASP A 67 8.05 -26.83 -5.53
C ASP A 67 8.36 -25.72 -4.51
N SER A 68 7.30 -25.24 -3.84
CA SER A 68 7.37 -24.26 -2.74
C SER A 68 6.71 -24.74 -1.45
N TYR A 69 6.06 -25.92 -1.47
CA TYR A 69 5.30 -26.42 -0.34
C TYR A 69 6.17 -26.61 0.91
N LYS A 70 7.35 -27.24 0.76
CA LYS A 70 8.23 -27.51 1.90
C LYS A 70 8.63 -26.22 2.63
N ILE A 71 8.96 -25.17 1.88
CA ILE A 71 9.37 -23.87 2.43
C ILE A 71 8.19 -23.21 3.14
N ALA A 72 7.02 -23.15 2.49
CA ALA A 72 5.81 -22.57 3.09
C ALA A 72 5.41 -23.30 4.38
N LYS A 73 5.44 -24.63 4.40
CA LYS A 73 5.17 -25.45 5.59
C LYS A 73 6.15 -25.19 6.73
N GLN A 74 7.45 -25.13 6.45
CA GLN A 74 8.45 -24.82 7.49
C GLN A 74 8.27 -23.42 8.09
N ARG A 75 7.92 -22.43 7.24
CA ARG A 75 7.61 -21.06 7.68
C ARG A 75 6.34 -21.01 8.53
N PHE A 76 5.30 -21.73 8.13
CA PHE A 76 4.08 -21.86 8.90
C PHE A 76 4.33 -22.51 10.27
N LEU A 77 5.05 -23.63 10.36
CA LEU A 77 5.36 -24.29 11.64
C LEU A 77 6.17 -23.38 12.58
N SER A 78 7.01 -22.50 12.02
CA SER A 78 7.72 -21.49 12.81
C SER A 78 6.78 -20.38 13.30
N LEU A 79 5.85 -19.94 12.45
CA LEU A 79 4.78 -19.00 12.82
C LEU A 79 3.88 -19.60 13.90
N GLU A 80 3.50 -20.87 13.79
CA GLU A 80 2.65 -21.59 14.75
C GLU A 80 3.23 -21.59 16.16
N LYS A 81 4.56 -21.76 16.30
CA LYS A 81 5.25 -21.61 17.59
C LYS A 81 5.04 -20.23 18.20
N ARG A 82 5.03 -19.15 17.39
CA ARG A 82 4.76 -17.79 17.86
C ARG A 82 3.28 -17.61 18.20
N LEU A 83 2.37 -18.11 17.38
CA LEU A 83 0.93 -18.07 17.64
C LEU A 83 0.61 -18.72 19.00
N ASN A 84 1.21 -19.88 19.30
CA ASN A 84 0.98 -20.57 20.57
C ASN A 84 1.61 -19.85 21.78
N ARG A 85 2.68 -19.07 21.59
CA ARG A 85 3.33 -18.29 22.66
C ARG A 85 2.63 -16.97 22.96
N VAL A 86 1.92 -16.39 21.99
CA VAL A 86 1.34 -15.04 22.09
C VAL A 86 -0.16 -15.11 21.74
N PRO A 87 -1.04 -15.38 22.72
CA PRO A 87 -2.46 -15.63 22.49
C PRO A 87 -3.19 -14.49 21.76
N GLU A 88 -2.88 -13.23 22.09
CA GLU A 88 -3.50 -12.08 21.42
C GLU A 88 -3.11 -12.01 19.93
N TYR A 89 -1.82 -12.24 19.61
CA TYR A 89 -1.35 -12.30 18.24
C TYR A 89 -2.02 -13.46 17.48
N LYS A 90 -2.21 -14.63 18.12
CA LYS A 90 -2.96 -15.75 17.53
C LYS A 90 -4.40 -15.37 17.22
N ARG A 91 -5.12 -14.80 18.19
CA ARG A 91 -6.51 -14.37 18.00
C ARG A 91 -6.64 -13.43 16.80
N MET A 92 -5.84 -12.36 16.76
CA MET A 92 -5.88 -11.39 15.66
C MET A 92 -5.53 -12.01 14.30
N TYR A 93 -4.63 -12.98 14.27
CA TYR A 93 -4.24 -13.70 13.06
C TYR A 93 -5.37 -14.61 12.56
N SER A 94 -5.96 -15.39 13.47
CA SER A 94 -7.12 -16.25 13.19
C SER A 94 -8.30 -15.42 12.70
N ASP A 95 -8.62 -14.30 13.37
CA ASP A 95 -9.73 -13.42 13.02
C ASP A 95 -9.54 -12.85 11.61
N PHE A 96 -8.31 -12.43 11.26
CA PHE A 96 -8.01 -11.95 9.92
C PHE A 96 -8.27 -13.03 8.86
N LEU A 97 -7.78 -14.27 9.07
CA LEU A 97 -7.96 -15.33 8.09
C LEU A 97 -9.42 -15.78 7.99
N LYS A 98 -10.14 -15.85 9.11
CA LYS A 98 -11.59 -16.13 9.12
C LYS A 98 -12.40 -15.08 8.36
N GLU A 99 -12.09 -13.79 8.53
CA GLU A 99 -12.70 -12.72 7.74
C GLU A 99 -12.33 -12.87 6.25
N TYR A 100 -11.07 -13.20 5.96
CA TYR A 100 -10.60 -13.38 4.58
C TYR A 100 -11.35 -14.52 3.87
N GLU A 101 -11.59 -15.63 4.55
CA GLU A 101 -12.39 -16.76 4.05
C GLU A 101 -13.88 -16.43 3.96
N SER A 102 -14.48 -15.79 4.99
CA SER A 102 -15.91 -15.48 5.00
C SER A 102 -16.32 -14.48 3.92
N LEU A 103 -15.41 -13.59 3.54
CA LEU A 103 -15.57 -12.67 2.40
C LEU A 103 -15.30 -13.34 1.04
N GLY A 104 -14.99 -14.64 1.01
CA GLY A 104 -14.71 -15.39 -0.20
C GLY A 104 -13.35 -15.09 -0.84
N HIS A 105 -12.45 -14.38 -0.15
CA HIS A 105 -11.12 -14.06 -0.67
C HIS A 105 -10.14 -15.24 -0.60
N MET A 106 -10.45 -16.27 0.19
CA MET A 106 -9.76 -17.56 0.15
C MET A 106 -10.74 -18.72 0.30
N THR A 107 -10.32 -19.92 -0.08
CA THR A 107 -11.11 -21.14 0.05
C THR A 107 -10.22 -22.31 0.42
N LYS A 108 -10.64 -23.09 1.42
CA LYS A 108 -9.99 -24.38 1.74
C LYS A 108 -10.19 -25.36 0.58
N ILE A 109 -9.12 -26.06 0.19
CA ILE A 109 -9.14 -27.04 -0.90
C ILE A 109 -8.56 -28.38 -0.44
N ASP A 110 -9.12 -29.46 -0.97
CA ASP A 110 -8.65 -30.83 -0.72
C ASP A 110 -7.63 -31.29 -1.77
N GLU A 111 -7.80 -30.83 -3.02
CA GLU A 111 -6.93 -31.16 -4.15
C GLU A 111 -6.20 -29.93 -4.68
N VAL A 112 -4.87 -29.98 -4.66
CA VAL A 112 -4.01 -28.91 -5.18
C VAL A 112 -3.70 -29.19 -6.65
N LYS A 113 -4.15 -28.31 -7.54
CA LYS A 113 -3.85 -28.41 -8.97
C LYS A 113 -2.38 -28.06 -9.24
N PHE A 114 -1.77 -28.74 -10.20
CA PHE A 114 -0.46 -28.36 -10.74
C PHE A 114 -0.65 -27.60 -12.06
N PRO A 115 0.20 -26.61 -12.37
CA PRO A 115 1.26 -26.06 -11.51
C PRO A 115 0.69 -25.24 -10.33
N ASN A 116 1.41 -25.20 -9.20
CA ASN A 116 1.04 -24.46 -7.99
C ASN A 116 2.21 -23.68 -7.39
N TYR A 117 1.87 -22.76 -6.50
CA TYR A 117 2.83 -22.01 -5.71
C TYR A 117 2.25 -21.71 -4.32
N PHE A 118 3.00 -22.10 -3.28
CA PHE A 118 2.65 -21.90 -1.88
C PHE A 118 3.34 -20.65 -1.33
N LEU A 119 2.54 -19.65 -1.00
CA LEU A 119 2.93 -18.39 -0.39
C LEU A 119 3.16 -18.60 1.12
N PRO A 120 4.39 -18.42 1.64
CA PRO A 120 4.57 -18.20 3.06
C PRO A 120 3.83 -16.95 3.50
N HIS A 121 3.42 -16.89 4.75
CA HIS A 121 2.69 -15.74 5.27
C HIS A 121 3.09 -15.37 6.70
N HIS A 122 2.97 -14.09 7.03
CA HIS A 122 3.29 -13.55 8.35
C HIS A 122 2.42 -12.33 8.68
N GLY A 123 2.36 -11.98 9.97
CA GLY A 123 1.51 -10.89 10.45
C GLY A 123 2.33 -9.62 10.66
N VAL A 124 1.81 -8.50 10.19
CA VAL A 124 2.37 -7.16 10.39
C VAL A 124 1.38 -6.33 11.18
N PHE A 125 1.86 -5.69 12.24
CA PHE A 125 1.06 -4.76 13.03
C PHE A 125 0.96 -3.41 12.32
N ARG A 126 -0.25 -2.87 12.28
CA ARG A 126 -0.55 -1.49 11.89
C ARG A 126 -1.28 -0.83 13.04
N GLU A 127 -0.52 -0.19 13.94
CA GLU A 127 -1.05 0.50 15.13
C GLU A 127 -2.07 1.59 14.78
N SER A 128 -1.94 2.20 13.60
CA SER A 128 -2.84 3.24 13.08
C SER A 128 -4.10 2.71 12.39
N SER A 129 -4.31 1.39 12.34
CA SER A 129 -5.50 0.79 11.71
C SER A 129 -6.68 0.81 12.67
N GLU A 130 -7.77 1.49 12.28
CA GLU A 130 -9.00 1.59 13.09
C GLU A 130 -9.75 0.26 13.25
N THR A 131 -9.66 -0.64 12.27
CA THR A 131 -10.42 -1.91 12.26
C THR A 131 -9.59 -3.06 12.84
N THR A 132 -8.61 -3.54 12.09
CA THR A 132 -7.75 -4.67 12.49
C THR A 132 -6.32 -4.18 12.59
N LYS A 133 -5.75 -4.25 13.80
CA LYS A 133 -4.35 -3.85 14.05
C LYS A 133 -3.33 -4.83 13.46
N LEU A 134 -3.74 -5.99 12.94
CA LEU A 134 -2.88 -6.97 12.28
C LEU A 134 -3.35 -7.24 10.85
N ARG A 135 -2.41 -7.27 9.91
CA ARG A 135 -2.64 -7.73 8.53
C ARG A 135 -1.74 -8.92 8.23
N VAL A 136 -2.27 -9.93 7.56
CA VAL A 136 -1.46 -11.06 7.07
C VAL A 136 -0.89 -10.75 5.70
N VAL A 137 0.43 -10.77 5.57
CA VAL A 137 1.15 -10.57 4.31
C VAL A 137 1.46 -11.93 3.71
N PHE A 138 1.13 -12.11 2.43
CA PHE A 138 1.43 -13.31 1.65
C PHE A 138 2.64 -13.06 0.75
N GLN A 139 3.67 -13.91 0.84
CA GLN A 139 5.00 -13.62 0.31
C GLN A 139 5.23 -14.27 -1.07
N ALA A 140 4.90 -13.54 -2.13
CA ALA A 140 5.10 -13.98 -3.52
C ALA A 140 6.54 -13.86 -4.04
N ASN A 141 7.46 -13.34 -3.23
CA ASN A 141 8.88 -13.19 -3.56
C ASN A 141 9.76 -14.30 -2.97
N THR A 142 9.16 -15.38 -2.43
CA THR A 142 9.94 -16.47 -1.82
C THR A 142 10.50 -17.38 -2.92
N PRO A 143 11.82 -17.58 -3.03
CA PRO A 143 12.37 -18.53 -3.98
C PRO A 143 11.92 -19.97 -3.65
N THR A 144 11.57 -20.72 -4.68
CA THR A 144 11.26 -22.14 -4.64
C THR A 144 12.53 -23.00 -4.69
N GLU A 145 12.37 -24.33 -4.80
CA GLU A 145 13.46 -25.25 -5.12
C GLU A 145 14.18 -24.93 -6.45
N SER A 146 13.53 -24.25 -7.41
CA SER A 146 14.18 -23.80 -8.66
C SER A 146 14.96 -22.50 -8.52
N GLY A 147 14.86 -21.82 -7.36
CA GLY A 147 15.46 -20.51 -7.12
C GLY A 147 14.64 -19.33 -7.65
N LYS A 148 13.48 -19.58 -8.26
CA LYS A 148 12.54 -18.54 -8.72
C LYS A 148 11.39 -18.34 -7.75
N SER A 149 10.83 -17.15 -7.73
CA SER A 149 9.60 -16.83 -7.01
C SER A 149 8.46 -16.53 -7.98
N LEU A 150 7.23 -16.52 -7.47
CA LEU A 150 6.07 -16.14 -8.26
C LEU A 150 6.20 -14.70 -8.81
N ASN A 151 6.84 -13.80 -8.06
CA ASN A 151 7.12 -12.44 -8.49
C ASN A 151 8.16 -12.34 -9.62
N ASP A 152 9.11 -13.27 -9.70
CA ASP A 152 10.16 -13.26 -10.73
C ASP A 152 9.60 -13.59 -12.13
N ILE A 153 8.50 -14.35 -12.17
CA ILE A 153 7.83 -14.77 -13.41
C ILE A 153 6.63 -13.89 -13.79
N MET A 154 6.42 -12.76 -13.10
CA MET A 154 5.33 -11.83 -13.35
C MET A 154 5.84 -10.54 -13.99
N LEU A 155 5.09 -10.01 -14.95
CA LEU A 155 5.26 -8.64 -15.43
C LEU A 155 4.68 -7.67 -14.39
N PRO A 156 5.40 -6.58 -14.06
CA PRO A 156 4.86 -5.54 -13.15
C PRO A 156 3.71 -4.75 -13.77
N GLY A 157 3.69 -4.66 -15.11
CA GLY A 157 2.84 -3.72 -15.84
C GLY A 157 3.31 -2.27 -15.71
N PRO A 158 2.72 -1.36 -16.50
CA PRO A 158 3.02 0.06 -16.45
C PRO A 158 2.64 0.67 -15.10
N SER A 159 3.38 1.71 -14.68
CA SER A 159 2.98 2.53 -13.54
C SER A 159 1.79 3.40 -13.91
N LEU A 160 0.63 3.08 -13.33
CA LEU A 160 -0.63 3.83 -13.52
C LEU A 160 -0.89 4.83 -12.39
N GLN A 161 0.04 4.98 -11.44
CA GLN A 161 -0.11 5.90 -10.32
C GLN A 161 0.02 7.33 -10.83
N ASN A 162 -0.94 8.17 -10.43
CA ASN A 162 -0.82 9.60 -10.65
C ASN A 162 0.27 10.19 -9.76
N ASP A 163 0.89 11.25 -10.26
CA ASP A 163 1.87 12.00 -9.50
C ASP A 163 1.20 12.64 -8.26
N ILE A 164 1.74 12.29 -7.08
CA ILE A 164 1.22 12.73 -5.79
C ILE A 164 1.26 14.25 -5.65
N PHE A 165 2.29 14.90 -6.19
CA PHE A 165 2.41 16.36 -6.16
C PHE A 165 1.28 17.02 -6.93
N SER A 166 1.00 16.52 -8.13
CA SER A 166 -0.09 16.98 -8.99
C SER A 166 -1.48 16.80 -8.37
N ILE A 167 -1.73 15.66 -7.70
CA ILE A 167 -2.98 15.40 -6.98
C ILE A 167 -3.15 16.39 -5.82
N LEU A 168 -2.12 16.56 -5.00
CA LEU A 168 -2.16 17.47 -3.86
C LEU A 168 -2.30 18.93 -4.29
N LEU A 169 -1.73 19.32 -5.44
CA LEU A 169 -1.94 20.65 -6.01
C LEU A 169 -3.38 20.86 -6.46
N ARG A 170 -3.99 19.90 -7.19
CA ARG A 170 -5.41 19.99 -7.60
C ARG A 170 -6.33 20.06 -6.39
N PHE A 171 -6.12 19.19 -5.41
CA PHE A 171 -6.86 19.20 -4.14
C PHE A 171 -6.89 20.60 -3.50
N ARG A 172 -5.75 21.29 -3.48
CA ARG A 172 -5.60 22.63 -2.89
C ARG A 172 -6.17 23.77 -3.73
N GLN A 173 -6.60 23.53 -4.97
CA GLN A 173 -7.22 24.55 -5.81
C GLN A 173 -8.69 24.78 -5.47
N HIS A 174 -9.31 23.88 -4.71
CA HIS A 174 -10.73 23.89 -4.43
C HIS A 174 -11.05 24.48 -3.06
N LYS A 175 -12.18 25.20 -2.97
CA LYS A 175 -12.73 25.66 -1.70
C LYS A 175 -13.29 24.53 -0.84
N TYR A 176 -13.93 23.55 -1.47
CA TYR A 176 -14.50 22.39 -0.79
C TYR A 176 -13.84 21.13 -1.32
N VAL A 177 -13.51 20.21 -0.40
CA VAL A 177 -12.76 19.00 -0.74
C VAL A 177 -13.33 17.77 -0.06
N ALA A 178 -13.10 16.62 -0.68
CA ALA A 178 -13.54 15.31 -0.22
C ALA A 178 -12.43 14.26 -0.40
N CYS A 179 -12.24 13.43 0.62
CA CYS A 179 -11.36 12.27 0.58
C CYS A 179 -12.12 10.98 0.90
N ALA A 180 -11.77 9.85 0.29
CA ALA A 180 -12.30 8.53 0.62
C ALA A 180 -11.28 7.42 0.26
N ASP A 181 -11.42 6.23 0.86
CA ASP A 181 -10.64 5.03 0.48
C ASP A 181 -11.52 3.96 -0.15
N ILE A 182 -10.99 3.23 -1.13
CA ILE A 182 -11.60 2.01 -1.65
C ILE A 182 -11.43 0.89 -0.61
N GLU A 183 -12.55 0.31 -0.19
CA GLU A 183 -12.50 -0.80 0.76
C GLU A 183 -11.72 -1.98 0.18
N LYS A 184 -10.62 -2.35 0.86
CA LYS A 184 -9.86 -3.57 0.56
C LYS A 184 -9.50 -3.69 -0.93
N MET A 185 -9.14 -2.58 -1.59
CA MET A 185 -8.97 -2.43 -3.05
C MET A 185 -8.48 -3.67 -3.80
N PHE A 186 -7.33 -4.26 -3.44
CA PHE A 186 -6.82 -5.46 -4.12
C PHE A 186 -7.78 -6.65 -4.08
N ARG A 187 -8.48 -6.84 -2.96
CA ARG A 187 -9.42 -7.95 -2.76
C ARG A 187 -10.74 -7.77 -3.50
N GLN A 188 -10.96 -6.59 -4.11
CA GLN A 188 -12.09 -6.34 -4.99
C GLN A 188 -11.87 -6.90 -6.40
N VAL A 189 -10.66 -7.36 -6.72
CA VAL A 189 -10.33 -7.99 -7.99
C VAL A 189 -10.09 -9.48 -7.78
N ASN A 190 -10.86 -10.32 -8.47
CA ASN A 190 -10.69 -11.77 -8.45
C ASN A 190 -9.54 -12.19 -9.36
N VAL A 191 -8.86 -13.27 -8.99
CA VAL A 191 -7.97 -14.02 -9.87
C VAL A 191 -8.79 -15.13 -10.53
N GLN A 192 -8.61 -15.32 -11.84
CA GLN A 192 -9.33 -16.36 -12.55
C GLN A 192 -8.99 -17.77 -12.02
N PRO A 193 -9.97 -18.70 -12.00
CA PRO A 193 -9.81 -20.01 -11.36
C PRO A 193 -8.61 -20.85 -11.84
N ASP A 194 -8.17 -20.67 -13.08
CA ASP A 194 -7.03 -21.40 -13.68
C ASP A 194 -5.67 -20.99 -13.10
N GLN A 195 -5.57 -19.82 -12.45
CA GLN A 195 -4.32 -19.34 -11.84
C GLN A 195 -4.35 -19.26 -10.31
N ARG A 196 -5.46 -19.63 -9.66
CA ARG A 196 -5.58 -19.61 -8.19
C ARG A 196 -4.64 -20.60 -7.49
N SER A 197 -4.27 -21.68 -8.16
CA SER A 197 -3.26 -22.64 -7.65
C SER A 197 -1.88 -22.01 -7.43
N LEU A 198 -1.62 -20.85 -8.03
CA LEU A 198 -0.39 -20.07 -7.83
C LEU A 198 -0.44 -19.20 -6.58
N GLN A 199 -1.54 -19.22 -5.84
CA GLN A 199 -1.71 -18.46 -4.61
C GLN A 199 -2.20 -19.39 -3.49
N CYS A 200 -1.50 -20.50 -3.25
CA CYS A 200 -1.82 -21.42 -2.16
C CYS A 200 -1.16 -20.97 -0.84
N ILE A 201 -1.78 -21.28 0.29
CA ILE A 201 -1.20 -21.15 1.64
C ILE A 201 -1.48 -22.42 2.42
N VAL A 202 -0.71 -22.63 3.50
CA VAL A 202 -0.97 -23.70 4.47
C VAL A 202 -1.38 -23.09 5.80
N TRP A 203 -2.50 -23.55 6.36
CA TRP A 203 -3.02 -22.98 7.60
C TRP A 203 -3.80 -24.01 8.41
N ARG A 204 -3.66 -23.91 9.73
CA ARG A 204 -4.54 -24.54 10.72
C ARG A 204 -4.61 -23.65 11.95
N GLU A 205 -5.76 -23.64 12.61
CA GLU A 205 -5.96 -22.83 13.81
C GLU A 205 -5.46 -23.55 15.07
N ASN A 206 -5.69 -24.87 15.18
CA ASN A 206 -5.19 -25.68 16.28
C ASN A 206 -4.03 -26.58 15.82
N PRO A 207 -2.97 -26.74 16.63
CA PRO A 207 -1.85 -27.62 16.29
C PRO A 207 -2.21 -29.10 16.15
N ASP A 208 -3.33 -29.51 16.74
CA ASP A 208 -3.86 -30.87 16.65
C ASP A 208 -4.67 -31.11 15.36
N ASP A 209 -5.08 -30.03 14.68
CA ASP A 209 -5.79 -30.12 13.41
C ASP A 209 -4.82 -30.54 12.29
N GLU A 210 -5.37 -31.21 11.28
CA GLU A 210 -4.65 -31.43 10.03
C GLU A 210 -4.32 -30.10 9.37
N LEU A 211 -3.11 -30.01 8.82
CA LEU A 211 -2.67 -28.80 8.12
C LEU A 211 -3.43 -28.65 6.80
N GLY A 212 -4.38 -27.72 6.77
CA GLY A 212 -5.19 -27.44 5.59
C GLY A 212 -4.41 -26.65 4.52
N VAL A 213 -4.82 -26.84 3.27
CA VAL A 213 -4.41 -26.01 2.14
C VAL A 213 -5.55 -25.08 1.76
N TYR A 214 -5.22 -23.82 1.52
CA TYR A 214 -6.17 -22.82 1.04
C TYR A 214 -5.61 -22.17 -0.22
N GLN A 215 -6.47 -21.85 -1.17
CA GLN A 215 -6.13 -21.00 -2.31
C GLN A 215 -6.72 -19.60 -2.11
N LEU A 216 -5.98 -18.57 -2.49
CA LEU A 216 -6.49 -17.20 -2.53
C LEU A 216 -7.26 -16.99 -3.85
N ASN A 217 -8.44 -16.38 -3.74
CA ASN A 217 -9.35 -16.15 -4.86
C ASN A 217 -9.23 -14.75 -5.46
N SER A 218 -8.70 -13.79 -4.70
CA SER A 218 -8.56 -12.38 -5.09
C SER A 218 -7.10 -11.95 -5.16
N LEU A 219 -6.81 -10.84 -5.85
CA LEU A 219 -5.47 -10.27 -5.83
C LEU A 219 -5.01 -10.00 -4.39
N THR A 220 -3.74 -10.29 -4.16
CA THR A 220 -3.09 -10.07 -2.88
C THR A 220 -1.94 -9.07 -3.05
N TYR A 221 -1.84 -8.15 -2.11
CA TYR A 221 -0.72 -7.21 -2.08
C TYR A 221 0.59 -7.98 -1.85
N GLY A 222 1.67 -7.49 -2.45
CA GLY A 222 2.98 -8.15 -2.44
C GLY A 222 3.27 -9.00 -3.68
N THR A 223 2.28 -9.21 -4.55
CA THR A 223 2.52 -9.71 -5.91
C THR A 223 2.97 -8.57 -6.84
N THR A 224 3.90 -8.86 -7.76
CA THR A 224 4.51 -7.87 -8.67
C THR A 224 3.47 -7.09 -9.49
N ALA A 225 2.44 -7.78 -10.00
CA ALA A 225 1.43 -7.18 -10.88
C ALA A 225 0.22 -6.58 -10.16
N ALA A 226 0.04 -6.81 -8.84
CA ALA A 226 -1.17 -6.39 -8.14
C ALA A 226 -1.48 -4.88 -8.25
N PRO A 227 -0.50 -3.96 -8.10
CA PRO A 227 -0.76 -2.53 -8.26
C PRO A 227 -1.31 -2.18 -9.65
N TYR A 228 -0.65 -2.66 -10.71
CA TYR A 228 -1.08 -2.40 -12.07
C TYR A 228 -2.49 -2.96 -12.31
N LEU A 229 -2.73 -4.25 -11.99
CA LEU A 229 -4.01 -4.90 -12.26
C LEU A 229 -5.17 -4.22 -11.54
N SER A 230 -5.01 -3.84 -10.25
CA SER A 230 -6.09 -3.17 -9.51
C SER A 230 -6.36 -1.76 -10.03
N MET A 231 -5.32 -0.98 -10.34
CA MET A 231 -5.48 0.36 -10.91
C MET A 231 -6.05 0.33 -12.33
N ARG A 232 -5.64 -0.65 -13.15
CA ARG A 232 -6.13 -0.80 -14.53
C ARG A 232 -7.62 -1.14 -14.56
N CYS A 233 -8.09 -1.96 -13.61
CA CYS A 233 -9.52 -2.20 -13.39
C CYS A 233 -10.29 -0.91 -13.09
N ILE A 234 -9.76 -0.03 -12.24
CA ILE A 234 -10.38 1.27 -11.95
C ILE A 234 -10.36 2.18 -13.18
N ARG A 235 -9.24 2.24 -13.90
CA ARG A 235 -9.15 2.99 -15.16
C ARG A 235 -10.12 2.48 -16.22
N GLN A 236 -10.34 1.17 -16.29
CA GLN A 236 -11.31 0.57 -17.20
C GLN A 236 -12.74 1.06 -16.89
N LEU A 237 -13.12 1.20 -15.61
CA LEU A 237 -14.40 1.80 -15.24
C LEU A 237 -14.52 3.27 -15.68
N ALA A 238 -13.42 4.01 -15.63
CA ALA A 238 -13.39 5.39 -16.12
C ALA A 238 -13.42 5.49 -17.65
N GLU A 239 -12.90 4.50 -18.37
CA GLU A 239 -12.99 4.39 -19.84
C GLU A 239 -14.42 4.02 -20.29
N GLU A 240 -15.12 3.22 -19.49
CA GLU A 240 -16.51 2.80 -19.70
C GLU A 240 -17.53 3.83 -19.18
N CYS A 241 -17.08 4.92 -18.56
CA CYS A 241 -17.96 5.93 -17.96
C CYS A 241 -18.40 6.98 -18.99
N ASP A 242 -19.71 7.10 -19.18
CA ASP A 242 -20.30 8.06 -20.13
C ASP A 242 -20.22 9.53 -19.65
N ASP A 243 -20.08 9.77 -18.34
CA ASP A 243 -19.97 11.12 -17.75
C ASP A 243 -18.49 11.56 -17.76
N PRO A 244 -18.07 12.49 -18.66
CA PRO A 244 -16.66 12.84 -18.81
C PRO A 244 -16.06 13.47 -17.56
N LEU A 245 -16.87 14.13 -16.74
CA LEU A 245 -16.42 14.71 -15.47
C LEU A 245 -16.04 13.59 -14.50
N ILE A 246 -16.89 12.59 -14.35
CA ILE A 246 -16.66 11.47 -13.43
C ILE A 246 -15.53 10.57 -13.92
N ALA A 247 -15.47 10.31 -15.23
CA ALA A 247 -14.34 9.62 -15.84
C ALA A 247 -13.01 10.33 -15.54
N LYS A 248 -12.98 11.67 -15.59
CA LYS A 248 -11.81 12.46 -15.26
C LYS A 248 -11.44 12.37 -13.77
N VAL A 249 -12.42 12.50 -12.87
CA VAL A 249 -12.19 12.34 -11.42
C VAL A 249 -11.57 10.98 -11.10
N ILE A 250 -12.09 9.89 -11.66
CA ILE A 250 -11.53 8.55 -11.44
C ILE A 250 -10.12 8.43 -12.02
N LYS A 251 -9.83 9.07 -13.16
CA LYS A 251 -8.51 9.01 -13.81
C LYS A 251 -7.46 9.86 -13.11
N ASP A 252 -7.82 11.06 -12.67
CA ASP A 252 -6.87 12.08 -12.25
C ASP A 252 -6.80 12.21 -10.73
N ASP A 253 -7.90 12.01 -10.00
CA ASP A 253 -7.99 12.34 -8.57
C ASP A 253 -7.87 11.11 -7.65
N MET A 254 -7.76 9.92 -8.26
CA MET A 254 -7.40 8.68 -7.56
C MET A 254 -5.87 8.59 -7.39
N TYR A 255 -5.44 8.19 -6.19
CA TYR A 255 -4.09 7.73 -5.89
C TYR A 255 -4.15 6.35 -5.28
N VAL A 256 -3.92 5.32 -6.11
CA VAL A 256 -4.07 3.92 -5.71
C VAL A 256 -5.49 3.65 -5.18
N ASP A 257 -5.68 3.50 -3.87
CA ASP A 257 -6.95 3.27 -3.20
C ASP A 257 -7.62 4.54 -2.65
N ASP A 258 -6.93 5.68 -2.62
CA ASP A 258 -7.46 6.94 -2.12
C ASP A 258 -8.07 7.79 -3.24
N LEU A 259 -9.29 8.30 -3.06
CA LEU A 259 -9.90 9.36 -3.87
C LEU A 259 -9.72 10.70 -3.16
N ILE A 260 -9.20 11.72 -3.87
CA ILE A 260 -8.97 13.05 -3.32
C ILE A 260 -9.39 14.10 -4.35
N THR A 261 -10.59 14.64 -4.16
CA THR A 261 -11.26 15.52 -5.14
C THR A 261 -11.78 16.78 -4.48
N GLY A 262 -12.18 17.77 -5.27
CA GLY A 262 -12.83 18.98 -4.76
C GLY A 262 -13.66 19.71 -5.80
N ASP A 263 -14.39 20.73 -5.34
CA ASP A 263 -15.13 21.70 -6.16
C ASP A 263 -15.26 23.01 -5.37
N ASP A 264 -15.60 24.10 -6.05
CA ASP A 264 -15.89 25.38 -5.38
C ASP A 264 -17.36 25.49 -4.94
N ASP A 265 -18.18 24.51 -5.30
CA ASP A 265 -19.58 24.36 -4.90
C ASP A 265 -19.82 23.03 -4.16
N GLN A 266 -20.36 23.12 -2.94
CA GLN A 266 -20.62 21.95 -2.08
C GLN A 266 -21.57 20.93 -2.72
N GLN A 267 -22.62 21.39 -3.39
CA GLN A 267 -23.63 20.50 -3.97
C GLN A 267 -23.07 19.78 -5.19
N LYS A 268 -22.25 20.46 -6.01
CA LYS A 268 -21.54 19.81 -7.12
C LYS A 268 -20.54 18.77 -6.64
N LEU A 269 -19.82 19.06 -5.56
CA LEU A 269 -18.89 18.11 -4.97
C LEU A 269 -19.61 16.85 -4.47
N ILE A 270 -20.71 17.01 -3.71
CA ILE A 270 -21.51 15.88 -3.23
C ILE A 270 -22.03 15.03 -4.41
N ALA A 271 -22.59 15.67 -5.45
CA ALA A 271 -23.05 14.97 -6.64
C ALA A 271 -21.92 14.23 -7.37
N THR A 272 -20.72 14.81 -7.43
CA THR A 272 -19.52 14.17 -7.97
C THR A 272 -19.11 12.95 -7.16
N CYS A 273 -19.10 13.04 -5.82
CA CYS A 273 -18.81 11.93 -4.92
C CYS A 273 -19.81 10.78 -5.09
N GLU A 274 -21.11 11.09 -5.20
CA GLU A 274 -22.17 10.09 -5.41
C GLU A 274 -22.01 9.36 -6.75
N LYS A 275 -21.88 10.10 -7.84
CA LYS A 275 -21.71 9.50 -9.18
C LYS A 275 -20.42 8.70 -9.29
N THR A 276 -19.32 9.20 -8.73
CA THR A 276 -18.05 8.46 -8.67
C THR A 276 -18.22 7.16 -7.90
N SER A 277 -18.93 7.20 -6.76
CA SER A 277 -19.25 5.99 -5.98
C SER A 277 -20.10 5.01 -6.79
N GLN A 278 -21.08 5.48 -7.56
CA GLN A 278 -21.91 4.63 -8.43
C GLN A 278 -21.07 3.92 -9.49
N VAL A 279 -20.19 4.65 -10.20
CA VAL A 279 -19.31 4.08 -11.22
C VAL A 279 -18.36 3.05 -10.62
N LEU A 280 -17.70 3.37 -9.49
CA LEU A 280 -16.79 2.43 -8.83
C LEU A 280 -17.52 1.22 -8.25
N ASN A 281 -18.72 1.40 -7.69
CA ASN A 281 -19.57 0.30 -7.20
C ASN A 281 -20.01 -0.64 -8.31
N SER A 282 -20.22 -0.15 -9.53
CA SER A 282 -20.49 -1.03 -10.69
C SER A 282 -19.35 -2.02 -10.96
N GLY A 283 -18.13 -1.69 -10.54
CA GLY A 283 -16.96 -2.57 -10.55
C GLY A 283 -16.64 -3.27 -9.24
N CYS A 284 -17.53 -3.21 -8.25
CA CYS A 284 -17.31 -3.70 -6.88
C CYS A 284 -16.17 -2.99 -6.11
N PHE A 285 -15.90 -1.71 -6.37
CA PHE A 285 -14.93 -0.90 -5.62
C PHE A 285 -15.62 0.15 -4.72
N PRO A 286 -16.23 -0.25 -3.60
CA PRO A 286 -16.93 0.69 -2.73
C PRO A 286 -15.97 1.67 -2.06
N LEU A 287 -16.29 2.97 -2.21
CA LEU A 287 -15.65 4.05 -1.46
C LEU A 287 -16.23 4.14 -0.06
N ARG A 288 -15.36 4.37 0.93
CA ARG A 288 -15.72 4.52 2.34
C ARG A 288 -14.83 5.55 3.03
N LYS A 289 -15.10 5.78 4.32
CA LYS A 289 -14.36 6.72 5.16
C LYS A 289 -14.27 8.13 4.57
N TRP A 290 -15.40 8.56 3.99
CA TRP A 290 -15.53 9.90 3.46
C TRP A 290 -15.12 10.95 4.50
N THR A 291 -14.35 11.94 4.07
CA THR A 291 -13.95 13.08 4.90
C THR A 291 -14.10 14.34 4.07
N PHE A 292 -14.77 15.35 4.63
CA PHE A 292 -14.99 16.66 3.98
C PHE A 292 -14.48 17.79 4.85
N ASN A 293 -14.07 18.92 4.23
CA ASN A 293 -13.76 20.16 4.96
C ASN A 293 -15.00 21.00 5.34
N PHE A 294 -16.20 20.45 5.20
CA PHE A 294 -17.47 21.09 5.56
C PHE A 294 -18.48 20.05 6.04
N ASP A 295 -19.53 20.50 6.70
CA ASP A 295 -20.59 19.61 7.20
C ASP A 295 -21.49 19.12 6.06
N VAL A 296 -21.63 17.80 5.96
CA VAL A 296 -22.44 17.09 4.96
C VAL A 296 -23.60 16.31 5.59
N SER A 297 -23.80 16.42 6.91
CA SER A 297 -24.74 15.58 7.68
C SER A 297 -26.18 15.65 7.18
N ASP A 298 -26.62 16.83 6.74
CA ASP A 298 -28.00 17.08 6.29
C ASP A 298 -28.17 17.05 4.76
N THR A 299 -27.06 17.00 4.00
CA THR A 299 -27.07 17.21 2.54
C THR A 299 -26.60 16.00 1.75
N ALA A 300 -25.71 15.17 2.30
CA ALA A 300 -25.21 13.98 1.61
C ALA A 300 -26.02 12.72 1.96
N PRO A 301 -26.06 11.73 1.06
CA PRO A 301 -26.64 10.42 1.35
C PRO A 301 -25.96 9.76 2.55
N LYS A 302 -26.71 8.95 3.29
CA LYS A 302 -26.24 8.27 4.52
C LYS A 302 -24.98 7.42 4.35
N GLU A 303 -24.66 7.01 3.12
CA GLU A 303 -23.45 6.24 2.81
C GLU A 303 -22.20 7.12 2.77
N ILE A 304 -22.36 8.39 2.37
CA ILE A 304 -21.30 9.41 2.28
C ILE A 304 -21.21 10.22 3.58
N ALA A 305 -22.35 10.53 4.20
CA ALA A 305 -22.43 11.31 5.44
C ALA A 305 -21.86 10.62 6.69
N LYS A 306 -21.35 9.38 6.59
CA LYS A 306 -20.82 8.58 7.72
C LYS A 306 -19.35 8.86 8.07
N GLY A 307 -18.85 10.03 7.70
CA GLY A 307 -17.46 10.43 7.87
C GLY A 307 -17.19 11.22 9.15
N PRO A 308 -16.26 10.82 10.03
CA PRO A 308 -15.87 11.68 11.13
C PRO A 308 -15.06 12.90 10.63
N HIS A 309 -15.37 14.09 11.15
CA HIS A 309 -14.47 15.25 11.12
C HIS A 309 -13.28 14.99 12.06
N THR A 310 -12.37 14.10 11.69
CA THR A 310 -11.20 13.77 12.50
C THR A 310 -9.93 13.85 11.69
N GLN A 311 -8.85 14.20 12.37
CA GLN A 311 -7.49 14.20 11.83
C GLN A 311 -7.24 12.93 11.02
N SER A 312 -7.13 13.08 9.71
CA SER A 312 -6.85 11.99 8.79
C SER A 312 -5.48 12.21 8.16
N LYS A 313 -4.86 11.11 7.71
CA LYS A 313 -3.69 11.22 6.83
C LYS A 313 -4.22 11.15 5.40
N THR A 314 -4.00 12.19 4.62
CA THR A 314 -4.30 12.24 3.19
C THR A 314 -2.98 12.09 2.44
N LEU A 315 -2.78 10.95 1.78
CA LEU A 315 -1.53 10.60 1.06
C LEU A 315 -0.24 10.73 1.89
N GLY A 316 -0.31 10.44 3.19
CA GLY A 316 0.85 10.55 4.08
C GLY A 316 1.07 11.95 4.67
N LEU A 317 0.36 12.98 4.21
CA LEU A 317 0.27 14.29 4.86
C LEU A 317 -0.85 14.27 5.92
N GLY A 318 -0.63 14.93 7.05
CA GLY A 318 -1.71 15.16 8.00
C GLY A 318 -2.67 16.21 7.46
N TRP A 319 -3.97 15.97 7.56
CA TRP A 319 -5.00 16.94 7.20
C TRP A 319 -6.08 17.01 8.28
N LEU A 320 -6.33 18.22 8.76
CA LEU A 320 -7.39 18.53 9.71
C LEU A 320 -8.57 19.08 8.94
N SER A 321 -9.53 18.21 8.60
CA SER A 321 -10.64 18.57 7.73
C SER A 321 -11.50 19.71 8.28
N ALA A 322 -11.73 19.77 9.60
CA ALA A 322 -12.56 20.80 10.21
C ALA A 322 -11.98 22.23 10.09
N SER A 323 -10.65 22.39 10.18
CA SER A 323 -9.98 23.69 10.00
C SER A 323 -9.41 23.89 8.60
N ASP A 324 -9.44 22.85 7.77
CA ASP A 324 -8.78 22.76 6.47
C ASP A 324 -7.28 23.08 6.51
N GLU A 325 -6.58 22.54 7.52
CA GLU A 325 -5.16 22.77 7.73
C GLU A 325 -4.34 21.51 7.43
N LEU A 326 -3.24 21.68 6.69
CA LEU A 326 -2.23 20.64 6.56
C LEU A 326 -1.32 20.62 7.79
N HIS A 327 -1.05 19.43 8.29
CA HIS A 327 -0.24 19.20 9.47
C HIS A 327 0.93 18.26 9.17
N PHE A 328 2.10 18.61 9.68
CA PHE A 328 3.33 17.83 9.57
C PHE A 328 3.72 17.35 10.96
N THR A 329 3.78 16.04 11.14
CA THR A 329 4.16 15.45 12.43
C THR A 329 5.62 15.01 12.41
N THR A 330 6.43 15.59 13.29
CA THR A 330 7.80 15.14 13.57
C THR A 330 7.90 14.70 15.01
N LYS A 331 8.45 13.52 15.28
CA LYS A 331 8.77 13.11 16.65
C LYS A 331 10.11 13.72 17.05
N LEU A 332 10.06 14.91 17.64
CA LEU A 332 11.19 15.51 18.34
C LEU A 332 11.25 14.96 19.76
N SER A 333 11.83 13.77 19.90
CA SER A 333 12.26 13.25 21.20
C SER A 333 13.70 13.69 21.42
N LEU A 334 13.88 14.95 21.76
CA LEU A 334 15.12 15.42 22.36
C LEU A 334 14.97 15.16 23.84
N ASP A 335 15.50 14.03 24.34
CA ASP A 335 15.77 13.94 25.77
C ASP A 335 16.67 15.13 26.10
N SER A 336 16.30 15.93 27.10
CA SER A 336 17.02 17.17 27.45
C SER A 336 18.51 16.93 27.81
N GLU A 337 18.89 15.67 28.02
CA GLU A 337 20.25 15.22 28.31
C GLU A 337 20.95 14.53 27.11
N ALA A 338 20.23 14.24 26.02
CA ALA A 338 20.80 13.59 24.85
C ALA A 338 21.63 14.57 24.02
N LYS A 339 22.88 14.21 23.75
CA LYS A 339 23.75 14.98 22.86
C LYS A 339 23.12 15.09 21.48
N LEU A 340 22.99 16.32 20.98
CA LEU A 340 22.62 16.53 19.59
C LEU A 340 23.77 16.01 18.72
N THR A 341 23.46 15.06 17.84
CA THR A 341 24.41 14.48 16.89
C THR A 341 23.90 14.67 15.47
N LYS A 342 24.82 14.53 14.52
CA LYS A 342 24.50 14.49 13.09
C LYS A 342 23.45 13.42 12.77
N ARG A 343 23.55 12.25 13.40
CA ARG A 343 22.58 11.16 13.25
C ARG A 343 21.19 11.58 13.73
N THR A 344 21.10 12.24 14.88
CA THR A 344 19.82 12.70 15.43
C THR A 344 19.17 13.74 14.51
N ILE A 345 19.94 14.70 13.99
CA ILE A 345 19.46 15.70 13.03
C ILE A 345 18.92 15.04 11.77
N LEU A 346 19.69 14.13 11.16
CA LEU A 346 19.26 13.42 9.95
C LEU A 346 18.02 12.54 10.21
N SER A 347 17.92 11.92 11.39
CA SER A 347 16.77 11.11 11.80
C SER A 347 15.50 11.95 11.94
N VAL A 348 15.60 13.20 12.42
CA VAL A 348 14.45 14.12 12.46
C VAL A 348 14.10 14.60 11.05
N LEU A 349 15.09 15.00 10.25
CA LEU A 349 14.86 15.45 8.87
C LEU A 349 14.21 14.38 8.00
N SER A 350 14.61 13.12 8.15
CA SER A 350 14.06 12.01 7.37
C SER A 350 12.60 11.66 7.73
N GLN A 351 12.08 12.15 8.85
CA GLN A 351 10.67 12.01 9.22
C GLN A 351 9.77 13.04 8.52
N ILE A 352 10.33 14.13 7.97
CA ILE A 352 9.54 15.18 7.33
C ILE A 352 9.15 14.72 5.93
N TYR A 353 7.89 14.30 5.79
CA TYR A 353 7.27 14.03 4.51
C TYR A 353 6.60 15.32 3.99
N ASP A 354 7.26 15.99 3.04
CA ASP A 354 6.81 17.27 2.47
C ASP A 354 6.82 17.22 0.92
N PRO A 355 5.88 16.49 0.31
CA PRO A 355 5.82 16.34 -1.15
C PRO A 355 5.58 17.68 -1.86
N LEU A 356 4.98 18.67 -1.20
CA LEU A 356 4.69 19.99 -1.79
C LEU A 356 5.80 21.03 -1.57
N GLY A 357 6.82 20.73 -0.75
CA GLY A 357 7.87 21.67 -0.39
C GLY A 357 7.40 22.85 0.49
N LEU A 358 6.29 22.70 1.23
CA LEU A 358 5.71 23.76 2.06
C LEU A 358 6.61 24.11 3.26
N LEU A 359 7.38 23.14 3.75
CA LEU A 359 8.35 23.30 4.82
C LEU A 359 9.77 23.52 4.30
N ALA A 360 9.95 23.73 2.99
CA ALA A 360 11.27 23.93 2.39
C ALA A 360 12.11 25.00 3.10
N PRO A 361 11.58 26.17 3.53
CA PRO A 361 12.37 27.15 4.27
C PRO A 361 12.98 26.59 5.56
N ALA A 362 12.27 25.73 6.30
CA ALA A 362 12.77 25.11 7.52
C ALA A 362 13.70 23.92 7.24
N VAL A 363 13.32 23.06 6.29
CA VAL A 363 14.10 21.86 5.92
C VAL A 363 15.45 22.25 5.32
N ILE A 364 15.52 23.33 4.53
CA ILE A 364 16.77 23.81 3.93
C ILE A 364 17.76 24.25 5.01
N GLN A 365 17.32 24.96 6.06
CA GLN A 365 18.22 25.37 7.15
C GLN A 365 18.85 24.16 7.83
N ALA A 366 18.06 23.14 8.13
CA ALA A 366 18.56 21.90 8.72
C ALA A 366 19.48 21.10 7.76
N LYS A 367 19.23 21.14 6.45
CA LYS A 367 20.15 20.57 5.44
C LYS A 367 21.47 21.34 5.35
N ILE A 368 21.45 22.67 5.43
CA ILE A 368 22.65 23.52 5.46
C ILE A 368 23.47 23.20 6.71
N LEU A 369 22.83 23.10 7.89
CA LEU A 369 23.46 22.66 9.13
C LEU A 369 24.15 21.30 8.95
N LEU A 370 23.45 20.32 8.37
CA LEU A 370 24.03 18.99 8.12
C LEU A 370 25.26 19.07 7.19
N GLN A 371 25.21 19.93 6.18
CA GLN A 371 26.32 20.18 5.26
C GLN A 371 27.52 20.82 5.98
N GLN A 372 27.30 21.81 6.85
CA GLN A 372 28.35 22.42 7.66
C GLN A 372 29.04 21.38 8.55
N LEU A 373 28.27 20.49 9.20
CA LEU A 373 28.82 19.41 10.02
C LEU A 373 29.62 18.38 9.21
N TRP A 374 29.33 18.20 7.92
CA TRP A 374 30.17 17.41 7.02
C TRP A 374 31.48 18.13 6.67
N LEU A 375 31.42 19.43 6.39
CA LEU A 375 32.62 20.24 6.10
C LEU A 375 33.59 20.28 7.28
N LEU A 376 33.05 20.32 8.50
CA LEU A 376 33.81 20.25 9.76
C LEU A 376 34.31 18.83 10.09
N LYS A 377 34.00 17.82 9.27
CA LYS A 377 34.40 16.42 9.44
C LYS A 377 33.97 15.81 10.79
N ILE A 378 32.86 16.30 11.36
CA ILE A 378 32.26 15.74 12.59
C ILE A 378 31.79 14.30 12.32
N GLY A 379 31.98 13.38 13.25
CA GLY A 379 31.46 12.01 13.15
C GLY A 379 29.92 11.95 13.20
N TRP A 380 29.35 10.78 12.95
CA TRP A 380 27.89 10.59 12.99
C TRP A 380 27.30 10.74 14.40
N ASP A 381 28.08 10.32 15.39
CA ASP A 381 27.68 10.22 16.80
C ASP A 381 28.45 11.21 17.69
N ASP A 382 29.28 12.08 17.08
CA ASP A 382 29.96 13.16 17.75
C ASP A 382 28.96 14.29 18.08
N ALA A 383 29.22 14.99 19.19
CA ALA A 383 28.42 16.14 19.59
C ALA A 383 28.57 17.27 18.56
N VAL A 384 27.44 17.90 18.22
CA VAL A 384 27.43 19.12 17.42
C VAL A 384 28.16 20.24 18.19
N PRO A 385 29.13 20.93 17.58
CA PRO A 385 29.83 22.06 18.21
C PRO A 385 28.89 23.22 18.57
N ASP A 386 29.08 23.84 19.74
CA ASP A 386 28.18 24.90 20.28
C ASP A 386 28.13 26.16 19.38
N ASP A 387 29.20 26.45 18.65
CA ASP A 387 29.30 27.55 17.68
C ASP A 387 28.41 27.34 16.44
N VAL A 388 27.99 26.09 16.20
CA VAL A 388 27.09 25.72 15.11
C VAL A 388 25.63 25.62 15.58
N VAL A 389 25.38 25.33 16.87
CA VAL A 389 24.02 25.22 17.45
C VAL A 389 23.34 26.59 17.63
N SER A 390 24.11 27.68 17.64
CA SER A 390 23.64 29.04 17.97
C SER A 390 23.26 29.93 16.77
N MET A 391 23.34 29.40 15.55
CA MET A 391 22.82 30.02 14.31
C MET A 391 21.39 29.58 14.04
#